data_AF-A0A0F9V7M4-F1
#
_entry.id   AF-A0A0F9V7M4-F1
#
_cell.length_a   1.000
_cell.length_b   1.000
_cell.length_c   1.000
_cell.angle_alpha   90.00
_cell.angle_beta   90.00
_cell.angle_gamma   90.00
#
_symmetry.space_group_name_H-M   'P 1'
#
loop_
_entity.id
_entity.type
_entity.pdbx_description
1 polymer ?
#
loop_
_entity_poly.entity_id
_entity_poly.type
_entity_poly.pdbx_seq_one_letter_code
_entity_poly.pdbx_strand_id
1 'polypeptide(L)' 'MSNPEIKQKILKLLEKHYPKDFTIQEVANESGLHRNTVSTYLKVLVAEKKAFITRNIGKVNLYSFSK' A
#
# COMPACT_ATOMS: atom_id res chain seq x y z
N MET A 1 -5.34 13.03 13.33
CA MET A 1 -6.44 12.69 12.42
C MET A 1 -6.11 11.39 11.72
N SER A 2 -6.78 10.30 12.08
CA SER A 2 -6.70 9.03 11.33
C SER A 2 -7.90 9.02 10.41
N ASN A 3 -7.73 9.24 9.10
CA ASN A 3 -8.83 9.06 8.14
C ASN A 3 -8.95 7.56 7.87
N PRO A 4 -9.97 6.86 8.40
CA PRO A 4 -10.17 5.43 8.13
C PRO A 4 -10.50 5.17 6.66
N GLU A 5 -11.04 6.18 5.97
CA GLU A 5 -11.41 6.13 4.55
C GLU A 5 -10.20 5.92 3.64
N ILE A 6 -9.09 6.63 3.92
CA ILE A 6 -7.83 6.51 3.16
C ILE A 6 -7.27 5.10 3.30
N LYS A 7 -7.26 4.58 4.54
CA LYS A 7 -6.80 3.22 4.83
C LYS A 7 -7.61 2.19 4.05
N GLN A 8 -8.94 2.28 4.12
CA GLN A 8 -9.82 1.35 3.41
C GLN A 8 -9.64 1.45 1.89
N LYS A 9 -9.45 2.66 1.35
CA LYS A 9 -9.21 2.86 -0.08
C LYS A 9 -7.93 2.16 -0.53
N ILE A 10 -6.82 2.34 0.20
CA ILE A 10 -5.54 1.67 -0.09
C ILE A 10 -5.67 0.16 0.06
N LEU A 11 -6.34 -0.32 1.12
CA LEU A 11 -6.56 -1.75 1.34
C LEU A 11 -7.35 -2.39 0.21
N LYS A 12 -8.48 -1.80 -0.18
CA LYS A 12 -9.32 -2.28 -1.29
C LYS A 12 -8.56 -2.28 -2.61
N LEU A 13 -7.68 -1.31 -2.83
CA LEU A 13 -6.86 -1.23 -4.03
C LEU A 13 -5.85 -2.38 -4.09
N LEU A 14 -5.15 -2.63 -2.98
CA LEU A 14 -4.23 -3.75 -2.85
C LEU A 14 -4.94 -5.10 -3.00
N GLU A 15 -6.13 -5.25 -2.42
CA GLU A 15 -6.95 -6.46 -2.53
C GLU A 15 -7.45 -6.70 -3.97
N LYS A 16 -7.98 -5.66 -4.62
CA LYS A 16 -8.54 -5.76 -5.99
C LYS A 16 -7.50 -6.13 -7.03
N HIS A 17 -6.26 -5.71 -6.83
CA HIS A 17 -5.18 -5.99 -7.77
C HIS A 17 -4.28 -7.16 -7.33
N TYR A 18 -4.60 -7.86 -6.24
CA TYR A 18 -3.94 -9.12 -5.91
C TYR A 18 -4.10 -10.12 -7.07
N PRO A 19 -3.04 -10.83 -7.53
CA PRO A 19 -1.74 -11.06 -6.87
C PRO A 19 -0.62 -10.08 -7.25
N LYS A 20 -0.94 -8.94 -7.87
CA LYS A 20 0.08 -7.97 -8.29
C LYS A 20 0.69 -7.26 -7.09
N ASP A 21 1.98 -6.98 -7.19
CA ASP A 21 2.70 -6.14 -6.25
C ASP A 21 2.72 -4.67 -6.70
N PHE A 22 2.69 -3.76 -5.73
CA PHE A 22 2.61 -2.33 -5.95
C PHE A 22 3.74 -1.60 -5.27
N THR A 23 4.27 -0.58 -5.93
CA THR A 23 5.16 0.38 -5.30
C THR A 23 4.35 1.48 -4.61
N ILE A 24 4.96 2.18 -3.64
CA ILE A 24 4.35 3.36 -3.00
C ILE A 24 3.86 4.36 -4.05
N GLN A 25 4.61 4.50 -5.15
CA GLN A 25 4.30 5.44 -6.23
C GLN A 25 3.10 4.98 -7.07
N GLU A 26 2.99 3.68 -7.38
CA GLU A 26 1.81 3.14 -8.07
C GLU A 26 0.56 3.28 -7.20
N VAL A 27 0.63 2.93 -5.92
CA VAL A 27 -0.49 3.12 -4.99
C VAL A 27 -0.87 4.59 -4.89
N ALA A 28 0.10 5.51 -4.83
CA ALA A 28 -0.16 6.95 -4.81
C ALA A 28 -0.86 7.45 -6.08
N ASN A 29 -0.37 7.04 -7.25
CA ASN A 29 -0.97 7.40 -8.53
C ASN A 29 -2.40 6.87 -8.66
N GLU A 30 -2.63 5.62 -8.27
CA GLU A 30 -3.92 4.97 -8.46
C GLU A 30 -4.96 5.40 -7.40
N SER A 31 -4.52 5.66 -6.16
CA SER A 31 -5.40 6.16 -5.10
C SER A 31 -5.65 7.68 -5.17
N GLY A 32 -4.84 8.41 -5.94
CA GLY A 32 -4.83 9.88 -5.99
C GLY A 32 -4.31 10.54 -4.71
N LEU A 33 -3.53 9.80 -3.92
CA LEU A 33 -3.01 10.26 -2.63
C LEU A 33 -1.54 10.65 -2.72
N HIS A 34 -1.12 11.53 -1.82
CA HIS A 34 0.29 11.89 -1.75
C HIS A 34 1.15 10.71 -1.27
N ARG A 35 2.32 10.53 -1.90
CA ARG A 35 3.29 9.45 -1.59
C ARG A 35 3.60 9.31 -0.10
N ASN A 36 3.62 10.43 0.63
CA ASN A 36 3.95 10.43 2.06
C ASN A 36 2.82 9.81 2.89
N THR A 37 1.57 10.13 2.55
CA THR A 37 0.38 9.52 3.14
C THR A 37 0.38 8.02 2.88
N VAL A 38 0.55 7.63 1.62
CA VAL A 38 0.59 6.22 1.23
C VAL A 38 1.70 5.46 1.95
N SER A 39 2.90 6.04 2.06
CA SER A 39 4.02 5.43 2.79
C SER A 39 3.68 5.18 4.26
N THR A 40 3.08 6.15 4.95
CA THR A 40 2.64 5.99 6.34
C THR A 40 1.56 4.91 6.47
N TYR A 41 0.54 4.94 5.62
CA TYR A 41 -0.55 3.95 5.68
C TYR A 41 -0.08 2.54 5.30
N LEU A 42 0.81 2.38 4.32
CA LEU A 42 1.41 1.09 3.98
C LEU A 42 2.19 0.52 5.16
N LYS A 43 2.97 1.34 5.88
CA LYS A 43 3.66 0.90 7.11
C LYS A 43 2.68 0.41 8.17
N VAL A 44 1.56 1.12 8.36
CA VAL A 44 0.49 0.70 9.29
C VAL A 44 -0.13 -0.63 8.84
N LEU A 45 -0.44 -0.79 7.56
CA LEU A 45 -1.00 -2.03 7.00
C LEU A 45 -0.03 -3.21 7.13
N VAL A 46 1.27 -2.97 6.98
CA VAL A 46 2.32 -3.97 7.23
C VAL A 46 2.39 -4.34 8.71
N ALA A 47 2.33 -3.35 9.61
CA ALA A 47 2.28 -3.60 11.05
C ALA A 47 1.02 -4.40 11.46
N GLU A 48 -0.11 -4.16 10.79
CA GLU A 48 -1.36 -4.90 10.97
C GLU A 48 -1.40 -6.25 10.25
N LYS A 49 -0.30 -6.66 9.58
CA LYS A 49 -0.21 -7.91 8.79
C LYS A 49 -1.24 -8.02 7.65
N LYS A 50 -1.72 -6.88 7.14
CA LYS A 50 -2.64 -6.82 5.98
C LYS A 50 -1.91 -6.62 4.66
N ALA A 51 -0.66 -6.20 4.72
CA ALA A 51 0.23 -6.09 3.56
C ALA A 51 1.62 -6.58 3.95
N PHE A 52 2.40 -7.02 2.98
CA PHE A 52 3.81 -7.37 3.18
C PHE A 52 4.68 -6.85 2.05
N ILE A 53 5.95 -6.64 2.37
CA ILE A 53 6.96 -6.26 1.38
C ILE A 53 7.41 -7.56 0.71
N THR A 54 7.08 -7.75 -0.57
CA THR A 54 7.41 -8.98 -1.29
C THR A 54 8.84 -8.96 -1.82
N ARG A 55 9.21 -7.87 -2.50
CA ARG A 55 10.48 -7.74 -3.22
C ARG A 55 10.99 -6.31 -3.14
N ASN A 56 12.30 -6.17 -3.21
CA ASN A 56 12.95 -4.88 -3.40
C ASN A 56 13.49 -4.84 -4.83
N ILE A 57 13.00 -3.88 -5.63
CA ILE A 57 13.54 -3.62 -6.96
C ILE A 57 14.36 -2.33 -6.88
N GLY A 58 15.67 -2.49 -6.76
CA GLY A 58 16.63 -1.38 -6.68
C GLY A 58 16.49 -0.55 -5.40
N LYS A 59 15.86 0.62 -5.50
CA LYS A 59 15.59 1.52 -4.35
C LYS A 59 14.12 1.50 -3.92
N VAL A 60 13.29 0.66 -4.54
CA VAL A 60 11.85 0.65 -4.35
C VAL A 60 11.39 -0.65 -3.71
N ASN A 61 10.64 -0.53 -2.62
CA ASN A 61 9.97 -1.66 -1.99
C ASN A 61 8.62 -1.91 -2.67
N LEU A 62 8.38 -3.16 -3.04
CA LEU A 62 7.11 -3.65 -3.53
C LEU A 62 6.29 -4.18 -2.37
N TYR A 63 5.03 -3.75 -2.31
CA TYR A 63 4.05 -4.13 -1.32
C TYR A 63 2.99 -4.99 -1.99
N SER A 64 2.62 -6.10 -1.37
CA SER A 64 1.51 -6.93 -1.81
C SER A 64 0.55 -7.17 -0.66
N PHE A 65 -0.69 -7.52 -1.02
CA PHE A 65 -1.74 -7.77 -0.06
C PHE A 65 -1.51 -9.09 0.67
N SER A 66 -1.70 -9.09 1.99
CA SER A 66 -1.66 -10.30 2.80
C SER A 66 -3.05 -10.90 2.90
N LYS A 67 -3.21 -12.09 2.30
CA LYS A 67 -4.41 -12.91 2.43
C LYS A 67 -4.54 -13.49 3.84
#